data_AF-A0A934BFL0-F1
#
_entry.id   AF-A0A934BFL0-F1
#
_cell.length_a   1.000
_cell.length_b   1.000
_cell.length_c   1.000
_cell.angle_alpha   90.00
_cell.angle_beta   90.00
_cell.angle_gamma   90.00
#
_symmetry.space_group_name_H-M   'P 1'
#
loop_
_entity.id
_entity.type
_entity.pdbx_description
1 polymer ?
#
loop_
_entity_poly.entity_id
_entity_poly.type
_entity_poly.pdbx_seq_one_letter_code
_entity_poly.pdbx_strand_id
1 'polypeptide(L)'
;MNAKPQSSKKINLLITNDFPPIVSGISTVFYQIWKRLPPDRTMILAPKAPGCDEFDKKEPFHIIRKKIPTGESGKDKLLKMVLNIFYTLYYTRKYNVGKLHCGQILSVGPAGLVCKKLFGVKCKDGWTNVRDTIWLSAPWLML
;
A
#
# COMPACT_ATOMS: atom_id res chain seq x y z
N MET A 1 -16.74 -2.10 -11.85
CA MET A 1 -17.09 -1.07 -10.84
C MET A 1 -16.87 -1.70 -9.48
N ASN A 2 -15.77 -1.38 -8.78
CA ASN A 2 -15.44 -2.05 -7.52
C ASN A 2 -16.26 -1.44 -6.37
N ALA A 3 -16.97 -2.30 -5.64
CA ALA A 3 -17.87 -1.94 -4.55
C ALA A 3 -17.15 -1.10 -3.48
N LYS A 4 -17.84 -0.08 -2.96
CA LYS A 4 -17.37 0.70 -1.81
C LYS A 4 -17.36 -0.23 -0.57
N PRO A 5 -16.33 -0.17 0.29
CA PRO A 5 -16.34 -0.90 1.56
C PRO A 5 -17.56 -0.49 2.41
N GLN A 6 -18.25 -1.45 3.02
CA GLN A 6 -19.43 -1.20 3.88
C GLN A 6 -19.08 -0.43 5.17
N SER A 7 -20.00 0.45 5.56
CA SER A 7 -19.86 1.64 6.41
C SER A 7 -19.49 1.46 7.91
N SER A 8 -19.23 0.26 8.43
CA SER A 8 -18.86 0.08 9.86
C SER A 8 -17.54 -0.66 10.09
N LYS A 9 -16.92 -1.20 9.04
CA LYS A 9 -15.64 -1.92 9.13
C LYS A 9 -14.48 -1.01 8.77
N LYS A 10 -13.55 -0.84 9.70
CA LYS A 10 -12.24 -0.23 9.45
C LYS A 10 -11.48 -1.03 8.40
N ILE A 11 -11.02 -0.36 7.34
CA ILE A 11 -10.22 -0.96 6.27
C ILE A 11 -8.72 -0.83 6.52
N ASN A 12 -7.94 -1.72 5.89
CA ASN A 12 -6.49 -1.68 5.83
C ASN A 12 -6.06 -1.04 4.51
N LEU A 13 -5.22 0.00 4.56
CA LEU A 13 -4.67 0.66 3.38
C LEU A 13 -3.18 0.32 3.25
N LEU A 14 -2.80 -0.34 2.15
CA LEU A 14 -1.40 -0.44 1.71
C LEU A 14 -1.08 0.78 0.87
N ILE A 15 0.01 1.47 1.17
CA ILE A 15 0.63 2.42 0.24
C ILE A 15 1.97 1.85 -0.18
N THR A 16 2.11 1.61 -1.49
CA THR A 16 3.33 1.04 -2.07
C THR A 16 3.59 1.69 -3.41
N ASN A 17 4.86 1.88 -3.74
CA ASN A 17 5.26 2.28 -5.09
C ASN A 17 5.52 1.05 -5.98
N ASP A 18 5.61 -0.12 -5.38
CA ASP A 18 5.87 -1.39 -6.05
C ASP A 18 4.67 -2.31 -5.81
N PHE A 19 3.84 -2.44 -6.84
CA PHE A 19 2.72 -3.36 -6.88
C PHE A 19 2.54 -3.89 -8.30
N PRO A 20 2.10 -5.15 -8.49
CA PRO A 20 1.89 -5.68 -9.84
C PRO A 20 0.98 -4.75 -10.65
N PRO A 21 1.17 -4.62 -11.97
CA PRO A 21 1.97 -5.45 -12.87
C PRO A 21 3.47 -5.12 -12.90
N ILE A 22 3.95 -4.19 -12.07
CA ILE A 22 5.40 -3.90 -11.96
C ILE A 22 6.09 -5.17 -11.43
N VAL A 23 7.01 -5.72 -12.23
CA VAL A 23 7.75 -6.93 -11.88
C VAL A 23 8.97 -6.54 -11.03
N SER A 24 8.87 -6.77 -9.72
CA SER A 24 9.99 -6.65 -8.78
C SER A 24 9.84 -7.69 -7.68
N GLY A 25 10.96 -8.10 -7.05
CA GLY A 25 10.91 -9.08 -5.96
C GLY A 25 9.97 -8.66 -4.82
N ILE A 26 10.01 -7.38 -4.45
CA ILE A 26 9.16 -6.80 -3.40
C ILE A 26 7.68 -6.74 -3.83
N SER A 27 7.41 -6.37 -5.09
CA SER A 27 6.07 -6.32 -5.65
C SER A 27 5.36 -7.68 -5.56
N THR A 28 6.06 -8.76 -5.92
CA THR A 28 5.54 -10.14 -5.83
C THR A 28 5.26 -10.54 -4.38
N VAL A 29 6.18 -10.23 -3.46
CA VAL A 29 6.00 -10.53 -2.03
C VAL A 29 4.79 -9.79 -1.46
N PHE A 30 4.65 -8.49 -1.74
CA PHE A 30 3.48 -7.73 -1.31
C PHE A 30 2.19 -8.31 -1.88
N TYR A 31 2.17 -8.64 -3.16
CA TYR A 31 1.00 -9.26 -3.75
C TYR A 31 0.59 -10.57 -3.04
N GLN A 32 1.55 -11.47 -2.80
CA GLN A 32 1.28 -12.76 -2.15
C GLN A 32 0.79 -12.63 -0.70
N ILE A 33 1.24 -11.60 0.02
CA ILE A 33 0.78 -11.31 1.37
C ILE A 33 -0.62 -10.69 1.33
N TRP A 34 -0.83 -9.71 0.47
CA TRP A 34 -2.05 -8.90 0.47
C TRP A 34 -3.24 -9.63 -0.16
N LYS A 35 -3.03 -10.56 -1.10
CA LYS A 35 -4.09 -11.43 -1.62
C LYS A 35 -4.70 -12.37 -0.58
N ARG A 36 -4.02 -12.59 0.56
CA ARG A 36 -4.49 -13.44 1.66
C ARG A 36 -5.35 -12.67 2.67
N LEU A 37 -5.39 -11.34 2.57
CA LEU A 37 -6.22 -10.51 3.44
C LEU A 37 -7.67 -10.47 2.95
N PRO A 38 -8.65 -10.26 3.85
CA PRO A 38 -10.05 -10.12 3.47
C PRO A 38 -10.23 -8.98 2.44
N PRO A 39 -10.72 -9.26 1.22
CA PRO A 39 -10.80 -8.26 0.16
C PRO A 39 -11.80 -7.13 0.47
N ASP A 40 -12.83 -7.42 1.29
CA ASP A 40 -13.80 -6.44 1.79
C ASP A 40 -13.17 -5.39 2.72
N ARG A 41 -11.97 -5.66 3.26
CA ARG A 41 -11.25 -4.78 4.19
C ARG A 41 -9.87 -4.37 3.72
N THR A 42 -9.60 -4.52 2.43
CA THR A 42 -8.27 -4.31 1.86
C THR A 42 -8.32 -3.32 0.72
N MET A 43 -7.53 -2.26 0.85
CA MET A 43 -7.35 -1.23 -0.16
C MET A 43 -5.87 -1.01 -0.43
N ILE A 44 -5.50 -0.84 -1.69
CA ILE A 44 -4.12 -0.65 -2.12
C ILE A 44 -4.00 0.64 -2.90
N LEU A 45 -3.11 1.53 -2.49
CA LEU A 45 -2.71 2.72 -3.24
C LEU A 45 -1.36 2.45 -3.90
N ALA A 46 -1.36 2.44 -5.24
CA ALA A 46 -0.19 2.14 -6.05
C ALA A 46 -0.07 3.11 -7.25
N PRO A 47 1.13 3.30 -7.81
CA PRO A 47 1.30 4.06 -9.04
C PRO A 47 0.60 3.39 -10.22
N LYS A 48 0.17 4.22 -11.19
CA LYS A 48 -0.35 3.75 -12.47
C LYS A 48 0.82 3.25 -13.33
N ALA A 49 0.68 2.05 -13.87
CA ALA A 49 1.67 1.41 -14.74
C ALA A 49 0.96 0.74 -15.94
N PRO A 50 1.65 0.53 -17.07
CA PRO A 50 1.09 -0.23 -18.20
C PRO A 50 0.56 -1.61 -17.74
N GLY A 51 -0.62 -2.00 -18.22
CA GLY A 51 -1.25 -3.27 -17.85
C GLY A 51 -1.95 -3.30 -16.48
N CYS A 52 -1.96 -2.18 -15.73
CA CYS A 52 -2.62 -2.17 -14.41
C CYS A 52 -4.11 -2.44 -14.49
N ASP A 53 -4.79 -1.97 -15.54
CA ASP A 53 -6.24 -2.11 -15.67
C ASP A 53 -6.65 -3.57 -15.92
N GLU A 54 -5.81 -4.36 -16.59
CA GLU A 54 -6.06 -5.79 -16.82
C GLU A 54 -5.78 -6.62 -15.57
N PHE A 55 -4.74 -6.26 -14.83
CA PHE A 55 -4.42 -6.87 -13.55
C PHE A 55 -5.52 -6.58 -12.51
N ASP A 56 -5.89 -5.31 -12.34
CA ASP A 56 -6.83 -4.85 -11.32
C ASP A 56 -8.25 -5.44 -11.52
N LYS A 57 -8.61 -5.83 -12.75
CA LYS A 57 -9.87 -6.52 -13.05
C LYS A 57 -9.92 -7.97 -12.55
N LYS A 58 -8.77 -8.62 -12.39
CA LYS A 58 -8.65 -10.01 -11.95
C LYS A 58 -8.64 -10.14 -10.43
N GLU A 59 -8.37 -9.04 -9.73
CA GLU A 59 -8.17 -9.04 -8.28
C GLU A 59 -9.46 -8.69 -7.51
N PRO A 60 -9.72 -9.34 -6.36
CA PRO A 60 -10.93 -9.13 -5.59
C PRO A 60 -10.88 -7.91 -4.66
N PHE A 61 -9.70 -7.34 -4.39
CA PHE A 61 -9.50 -6.21 -3.48
C PHE A 61 -9.44 -4.86 -4.23
N HIS A 62 -9.71 -3.77 -3.51
CA HIS A 62 -9.82 -2.45 -4.12
C HIS A 62 -8.45 -1.80 -4.36
N ILE A 63 -8.03 -1.73 -5.62
CA ILE A 63 -6.76 -1.11 -6.02
C ILE A 63 -7.01 0.29 -6.60
N ILE A 64 -6.32 1.29 -6.05
CA ILE A 64 -6.35 2.68 -6.50
C ILE A 64 -5.02 2.98 -7.18
N ARG A 65 -5.10 3.26 -8.48
CA ARG A 65 -3.96 3.69 -9.29
C ARG A 65 -3.88 5.20 -9.38
N LYS A 66 -2.72 5.78 -9.05
CA LYS A 66 -2.45 7.22 -9.20
C LYS A 66 -1.23 7.49 -10.04
N LYS A 67 -1.25 8.59 -10.79
CA LYS A 67 -0.06 9.08 -11.49
C LYS A 67 0.90 9.62 -10.43
N ILE A 68 1.89 8.81 -10.08
CA ILE A 68 2.98 9.14 -9.18
C ILE A 68 4.26 8.94 -9.99
N PRO A 69 5.20 9.89 -10.00
CA PRO A 69 6.44 9.74 -10.74
C PRO A 69 7.24 8.54 -10.20
N THR A 70 7.74 7.73 -11.12
CA THR A 70 8.58 6.56 -10.84
C THR A 70 10.05 6.82 -11.12
N GLY A 71 10.42 8.06 -11.49
CA GLY A 71 11.80 8.44 -11.75
C GLY A 71 12.67 8.45 -10.48
N GLU A 72 13.97 8.27 -10.67
CA GLU A 72 14.97 8.23 -9.60
C GLU A 72 15.66 9.58 -9.33
N SER A 73 15.30 10.62 -10.10
CA SER A 73 15.86 11.95 -9.91
C SER A 73 15.46 12.53 -8.54
N GLY A 74 16.28 13.44 -7.99
CA GLY A 74 15.99 14.07 -6.70
C GLY A 74 14.62 14.79 -6.67
N LYS A 75 14.23 15.41 -7.79
CA LYS A 75 12.92 16.06 -7.96
C LYS A 75 11.78 15.05 -7.98
N ASP A 76 11.96 13.92 -8.67
CA ASP A 76 10.95 12.86 -8.70
C ASP A 76 10.73 12.23 -7.33
N LYS A 77 11.80 12.03 -6.55
CA LYS A 77 11.73 11.53 -5.17
C LYS A 77 10.92 12.46 -4.27
N LEU A 78 11.18 13.76 -4.36
CA LEU A 78 10.44 14.76 -3.60
C LEU A 78 8.95 14.80 -4.02
N LEU A 79 8.68 14.84 -5.32
CA LEU A 79 7.31 14.87 -5.84
C LEU A 79 6.54 13.59 -5.48
N LYS A 80 7.18 12.44 -5.57
CA LYS A 80 6.66 11.13 -5.14
C LYS A 80 6.30 11.14 -3.66
N MET A 81 7.16 11.69 -2.80
CA MET A 81 6.88 11.80 -1.37
C MET A 81 5.66 12.71 -1.10
N VAL A 82 5.62 13.90 -1.70
CA VAL A 82 4.52 14.86 -1.51
C VAL A 82 3.18 14.29 -2.00
N LEU A 83 3.16 13.70 -3.20
CA LEU A 83 1.95 13.08 -3.75
C LEU A 83 1.49 11.89 -2.91
N ASN A 84 2.43 11.06 -2.44
CA ASN A 84 2.10 9.95 -1.55
C ASN A 84 1.46 10.46 -0.24
N ILE A 85 2.01 11.50 0.38
CA ILE A 85 1.42 12.11 1.58
C ILE A 85 0.00 12.60 1.29
N PHE A 86 -0.18 13.39 0.22
CA PHE A 86 -1.47 13.95 -0.14
C PHE A 86 -2.54 12.88 -0.39
N TYR A 87 -2.25 11.90 -1.25
CA TYR A 87 -3.20 10.82 -1.55
C TYR A 87 -3.48 9.94 -0.35
N THR A 88 -2.45 9.66 0.45
CA THR A 88 -2.59 8.88 1.68
C THR A 88 -3.54 9.57 2.66
N LEU A 89 -3.36 10.87 2.91
CA LEU A 89 -4.25 11.66 3.77
C LEU A 89 -5.68 11.68 3.23
N TYR A 90 -5.83 11.96 1.93
CA TYR A 90 -7.14 12.02 1.27
C TYR A 90 -7.90 10.70 1.39
N TYR A 91 -7.25 9.57 1.08
CA TYR A 91 -7.91 8.26 1.10
C TYR A 91 -8.11 7.72 2.51
N THR A 92 -7.19 8.01 3.43
CA THR A 92 -7.36 7.70 4.86
C THR A 92 -8.63 8.35 5.40
N ARG A 93 -8.83 9.64 5.10
CA ARG A 93 -10.02 10.39 5.53
C ARG A 93 -11.29 9.95 4.82
N LYS A 94 -11.21 9.67 3.51
CA LYS A 94 -12.36 9.32 2.67
C LYS A 94 -12.94 7.94 2.99
N TYR A 95 -12.09 6.97 3.28
CA TYR A 95 -12.50 5.57 3.45
C TYR A 95 -12.43 5.08 4.90
N ASN A 96 -12.22 5.98 5.87
CA ASN A 96 -12.15 5.63 7.30
C ASN A 96 -11.16 4.47 7.57
N VAL A 97 -9.93 4.67 7.11
CA VAL A 97 -8.86 3.68 7.24
C VAL A 97 -8.50 3.52 8.71
N GLY A 98 -8.60 2.30 9.23
CA GLY A 98 -8.23 2.00 10.61
C GLY A 98 -6.77 1.57 10.78
N LYS A 99 -6.16 1.06 9.71
CA LYS A 99 -4.78 0.59 9.71
C LYS A 99 -4.09 0.93 8.40
N LEU A 100 -2.89 1.49 8.51
CA LEU A 100 -2.11 1.95 7.39
C LEU A 100 -0.81 1.17 7.33
N HIS A 101 -0.46 0.70 6.13
CA HIS A 101 0.72 -0.10 5.86
C HIS A 101 1.59 0.61 4.83
N CYS A 102 2.82 0.96 5.22
CA CYS A 102 3.79 1.60 4.34
C CYS A 102 4.71 0.54 3.72
N GLY A 103 4.62 0.33 2.40
CA GLY A 103 5.48 -0.63 1.69
C GLY A 103 6.95 -0.21 1.66
N GLN A 104 7.24 1.10 1.56
CA GLN A 104 8.61 1.63 1.53
C GLN A 104 8.81 2.76 2.54
N ILE A 105 9.54 2.49 3.61
CA ILE A 105 9.73 3.42 4.73
C ILE A 105 10.25 4.79 4.26
N LEU A 106 11.22 4.81 3.33
CA LEU A 106 11.87 6.05 2.91
C LEU A 106 10.94 7.03 2.17
N SER A 107 9.94 6.52 1.44
CA SER A 107 9.07 7.36 0.58
C SER A 107 7.65 7.53 1.12
N VAL A 108 7.13 6.53 1.85
CA VAL A 108 5.77 6.54 2.42
C VAL A 108 5.74 6.56 3.94
N GLY A 109 6.88 6.40 4.62
CA GLY A 109 7.00 6.54 6.08
C GLY A 109 6.50 7.89 6.62
N PRO A 110 6.92 9.04 6.04
CA PRO A 110 6.40 10.35 6.45
C PRO A 110 4.88 10.46 6.33
N ALA A 111 4.28 9.89 5.27
CA ALA A 111 2.84 9.87 5.09
C ALA A 111 2.11 9.11 6.20
N GLY A 112 2.67 7.96 6.62
CA GLY A 112 2.15 7.18 7.74
C GLY A 112 2.23 7.91 9.07
N LEU A 113 3.34 8.62 9.35
CA LEU A 113 3.50 9.44 10.56
C LEU A 113 2.50 10.59 10.61
N VAL A 114 2.32 11.31 9.49
CA VAL A 114 1.36 12.42 9.39
C VAL A 114 -0.07 11.89 9.61
N CYS A 115 -0.44 10.75 9.02
CA CYS A 115 -1.76 10.14 9.23
C CYS A 115 -1.97 9.66 10.67
N LYS A 116 -0.94 9.11 11.31
CA LYS A 116 -1.00 8.73 12.72
C LYS A 116 -1.28 9.94 13.60
N LYS A 117 -0.63 11.08 13.32
CA LYS A 117 -0.80 12.33 14.07
C LYS A 117 -2.16 13.00 13.83
N LEU A 118 -2.65 13.02 12.58
CA LEU A 118 -3.88 13.73 12.21
C LEU A 118 -5.16 12.92 12.39
N PHE A 119 -5.10 11.60 12.22
CA PHE A 119 -6.29 10.74 12.18
C PHE A 119 -6.27 9.61 13.22
N GLY A 120 -5.22 9.52 14.06
CA GLY A 120 -5.10 8.47 15.08
C GLY A 120 -5.02 7.05 14.50
N VAL A 121 -4.70 6.92 13.21
CA VAL A 121 -4.66 5.63 12.51
C VAL A 121 -3.47 4.82 13.02
N LYS A 122 -3.65 3.51 13.24
CA LYS A 122 -2.54 2.61 13.55
C LYS A 122 -1.68 2.43 12.29
N CYS A 123 -0.56 3.14 12.22
CA CYS A 123 0.47 2.92 11.21
C CYS A 123 1.32 1.71 11.63
N LYS A 124 1.30 0.63 10.84
CA LYS A 124 2.28 -0.45 10.93
C LYS A 124 3.21 -0.34 9.73
N ASP A 125 4.50 -0.29 9.98
CA ASP A 125 5.48 -0.35 8.91
C ASP A 125 5.33 -1.70 8.21
N GLY A 126 5.27 -1.72 6.86
CA GLY A 126 5.09 -2.96 6.10
C GLY A 126 6.16 -4.01 6.43
N TRP A 127 7.32 -3.57 6.92
CA TRP A 127 8.44 -4.41 7.30
C TRP A 127 8.29 -5.17 8.60
N THR A 128 7.56 -4.68 9.62
CA THR A 128 7.42 -5.44 10.88
C THR A 128 6.64 -6.71 10.64
N ASN A 129 5.51 -6.65 9.92
CA ASN A 129 4.78 -7.86 9.57
C ASN A 129 5.40 -8.65 8.41
N VAL A 130 6.14 -8.05 7.46
CA VAL A 130 6.83 -8.85 6.43
C VAL A 130 8.00 -9.62 7.06
N ARG A 131 8.82 -9.00 7.91
CA ARG A 131 9.77 -9.74 8.74
C ARG A 131 9.01 -10.76 9.59
N ASP A 132 8.07 -10.37 10.44
CA ASP A 132 7.44 -11.31 11.38
C ASP A 132 6.64 -12.42 10.67
N THR A 133 6.00 -12.15 9.53
CA THR A 133 5.29 -13.16 8.73
C THR A 133 6.27 -14.02 7.93
N ILE A 134 7.36 -13.48 7.39
CA ILE A 134 8.45 -14.30 6.79
C ILE A 134 9.13 -15.14 7.88
N TRP A 135 9.38 -14.59 9.07
CA TRP A 135 9.90 -15.30 10.25
C TRP A 135 8.96 -16.42 10.70
N LEU A 136 7.65 -16.17 10.73
CA LEU A 136 6.63 -17.16 11.11
C LEU A 136 6.29 -18.17 10.01
N SER A 137 6.54 -17.85 8.73
CA SER A 137 6.17 -18.73 7.59
C SER A 137 7.35 -19.35 6.85
N ALA A 138 8.59 -18.92 7.10
CA ALA A 138 9.80 -19.45 6.47
C ALA A 138 11.07 -19.22 7.34
N PRO A 139 11.26 -19.98 8.43
CA PRO A 139 12.44 -19.86 9.31
C PRO A 139 13.80 -20.18 8.63
N TRP A 140 13.77 -20.76 7.44
CA TRP A 140 14.94 -21.37 6.75
C TRP A 140 15.76 -20.40 5.88
N LEU A 141 15.41 -19.12 5.84
CA LEU A 141 16.13 -18.08 5.07
C LEU A 141 17.40 -17.54 5.78
N MET A 142 17.92 -18.26 6.77
CA MET A 142 19.21 -17.99 7.43
C MET A 142 20.28 -19.04 7.08
N LEU A 143 20.51 -19.24 5.79
CA LEU A 143 21.73 -19.84 5.26
C LEU A 143 22.25 -18.96 4.13
#